data_AF-X1D2G2-F1
#
_entry.id   AF-X1D2G2-F1
#
_cell.length_a   1.000
_cell.length_b   1.000
_cell.length_c   1.000
_cell.angle_alpha   90.00
_cell.angle_beta   90.00
_cell.angle_gamma   90.00
#
_symmetry.space_group_name_H-M   'P 1'
#
loop_
_entity.id
_entity.type
_entity.pdbx_description
1 polymer ?
#
loop_
_entity_poly.entity_id
_entity_poly.type
_entity_poly.pdbx_seq_one_letter_code
_entity_poly.pdbx_strand_id
1 'polypeptide(L)'
;MVCITDKFAQRVFQSIKQAGIKFSSFKFTISHDKDEVKKFLINTDIVITSPGRKKEVEKLISPQIPLIEFVYVPDKGSMSMLKLAILDIKREGGML
;
A
#
# COMPACT_ATOMS: atom_id res chain seq x y z
N MET A 1 -6.06 4.18 6.97
CA MET A 1 -5.37 3.36 5.95
C MET A 1 -5.16 1.94 6.47
N VAL A 2 -5.32 0.91 5.64
CA VAL A 2 -5.05 -0.51 6.00
C VAL A 2 -4.07 -1.10 5.00
N CYS A 3 -2.93 -1.64 5.44
CA CYS A 3 -1.86 -2.03 4.53
C CYS A 3 -1.01 -3.19 5.08
N ILE A 4 -0.05 -3.68 4.27
CA ILE A 4 0.77 -4.85 4.63
C ILE A 4 2.00 -4.48 5.48
N THR A 5 2.54 -3.25 5.40
CA THR A 5 3.74 -2.83 6.17
C THR A 5 3.74 -1.33 6.51
N ASP A 6 4.39 -0.97 7.62
CA ASP A 6 4.63 0.42 8.04
C ASP A 6 5.42 1.20 6.98
N LYS A 7 6.41 0.55 6.35
CA LYS A 7 7.22 1.13 5.28
C LYS A 7 6.39 1.50 4.04
N PHE A 8 5.29 0.79 3.79
CA PHE A 8 4.31 1.16 2.77
C PHE A 8 3.46 2.36 3.21
N ALA A 9 2.95 2.37 4.45
CA ALA A 9 2.20 3.51 4.98
C ALA A 9 3.02 4.81 5.03
N GLN A 10 4.27 4.74 5.47
CA GLN A 10 5.21 5.86 5.50
C GLN A 10 5.45 6.43 4.09
N ARG A 11 5.60 5.57 3.08
CA ARG A 11 5.73 6.00 1.67
C ARG A 11 4.49 6.72 1.18
N VAL A 12 3.29 6.13 1.40
CA VAL A 12 2.02 6.74 0.99
C VAL A 12 1.82 8.10 1.67
N PHE A 13 2.09 8.20 2.97
CA PHE A 13 2.04 9.46 3.72
C PHE A 13 2.97 10.53 3.14
N GLN A 14 4.21 10.17 2.80
CA GLN A 14 5.16 11.09 2.15
C GLN A 14 4.66 11.53 0.77
N SER A 15 4.15 10.61 -0.06
CA SER A 15 3.60 10.95 -1.39
C SER A 15 2.39 11.90 -1.30
N ILE A 16 1.48 11.69 -0.36
CA ILE A 16 0.32 12.58 -0.14
C ILE A 16 0.79 13.97 0.32
N LYS A 17 1.76 14.02 1.25
CA LYS A 17 2.36 15.28 1.72
C LYS A 17 3.10 16.04 0.61
N GLN A 18 3.85 15.34 -0.23
CA GLN A 18 4.56 15.90 -1.38
C GLN A 18 3.60 16.44 -2.46
N ALA A 19 2.43 15.81 -2.63
CA ALA A 19 1.37 16.30 -3.50
C ALA A 19 0.60 17.52 -2.94
N GLY A 20 0.98 18.04 -1.76
CA GLY A 20 0.32 19.18 -1.12
C GLY A 20 -1.09 18.90 -0.58
N ILE A 21 -1.51 17.64 -0.57
CA ILE A 21 -2.85 17.22 -0.12
C ILE A 21 -2.96 17.39 1.39
N LYS A 22 -3.90 18.24 1.83
CA LYS A 22 -4.17 18.51 3.25
C LYS A 22 -5.18 17.50 3.81
N PHE A 23 -4.95 17.07 5.04
CA PHE A 23 -5.83 16.19 5.82
C PHE A 23 -5.75 16.57 7.30
N SER A 24 -6.84 16.38 8.04
CA SER A 24 -6.91 16.69 9.48
C SER A 24 -6.19 15.65 10.35
N SER A 25 -6.25 14.39 9.96
CA SER A 25 -5.46 13.30 10.55
C SER A 25 -5.15 12.23 9.51
N PHE A 26 -4.06 11.49 9.73
CA PHE A 26 -3.73 10.29 8.95
C PHE A 26 -3.33 9.19 9.92
N LYS A 27 -4.05 8.06 9.85
CA LYS A 27 -3.80 6.87 10.66
C LYS A 27 -3.64 5.67 9.74
N PHE A 28 -2.78 4.73 10.11
CA PHE A 28 -2.66 3.45 9.43
C PHE A 28 -2.68 2.28 10.42
N THR A 29 -3.02 1.10 9.92
CA THR A 29 -2.82 -0.18 10.61
C THR A 29 -2.24 -1.20 9.65
N ILE A 30 -1.50 -2.16 10.20
CA ILE A 30 -1.02 -3.36 9.52
C ILE A 30 -1.69 -4.64 10.03
N SER A 31 -2.69 -4.53 10.92
CA SER A 31 -3.33 -5.70 11.51
C SER A 31 -4.02 -6.59 10.47
N HIS A 32 -3.94 -7.89 10.71
CA HIS A 32 -4.68 -8.92 9.99
C HIS A 32 -5.91 -9.40 10.77
N ASP A 33 -6.09 -8.97 12.03
CA ASP A 33 -7.33 -9.25 12.76
C ASP A 33 -8.50 -8.42 12.21
N LYS A 34 -9.62 -9.10 12.01
CA LYS A 34 -10.81 -8.53 11.38
C LYS A 34 -11.48 -7.48 12.26
N ASP A 35 -11.53 -7.70 13.57
CA ASP A 35 -12.24 -6.81 14.49
C ASP A 35 -11.37 -5.63 14.93
N GLU A 36 -10.05 -5.78 15.00
CA GLU A 36 -9.11 -4.65 15.08
C GLU A 36 -9.21 -3.75 13.84
N VAL A 37 -9.17 -4.32 12.63
CA VAL A 37 -9.33 -3.55 11.39
C VAL A 37 -10.71 -2.88 11.33
N LYS A 38 -11.78 -3.58 11.73
CA LYS A 38 -13.13 -3.00 11.80
C LYS A 38 -13.22 -1.84 12.81
N LYS A 39 -12.66 -2.00 14.02
CA LYS A 39 -12.60 -0.93 15.04
C LYS A 39 -11.78 0.27 14.55
N PHE A 40 -10.66 0.02 13.87
CA PHE A 40 -9.78 1.04 13.32
C PHE A 40 -10.44 1.87 12.19
N LEU A 41 -11.34 1.26 11.41
CA LEU A 41 -12.07 1.92 10.32
C LEU A 41 -13.26 2.78 10.77
N ILE A 42 -13.63 2.75 12.06
CA ILE A 42 -14.69 3.60 12.62
C ILE A 42 -14.32 5.08 12.46
N ASN A 43 -15.32 5.91 12.12
CA ASN A 43 -15.19 7.38 11.95
C ASN A 43 -14.05 7.79 11.00
N THR A 44 -13.89 7.09 9.88
CA THR A 44 -12.91 7.39 8.82
C THR A 44 -13.63 7.86 7.55
N ASP A 45 -13.33 9.09 7.09
CA ASP A 45 -13.98 9.70 5.93
C ASP A 45 -13.56 9.08 4.58
N ILE A 46 -12.28 8.71 4.46
CA ILE A 46 -11.67 8.13 3.25
C ILE A 46 -10.71 7.00 3.64
N VAL A 47 -10.82 5.85 2.99
CA VAL A 47 -10.03 4.66 3.31
C VAL A 47 -9.04 4.37 2.19
N ILE A 48 -7.76 4.46 2.51
CA ILE A 48 -6.65 4.04 1.62
C ILE A 48 -6.22 2.62 1.98
N THR A 49 -5.96 1.78 0.97
CA THR A 49 -5.46 0.41 1.11
C THR A 49 -4.19 0.19 0.28
N SER A 50 -3.36 -0.78 0.69
CA SER A 50 -2.33 -1.36 -0.18
C SER A 50 -2.94 -2.43 -1.09
N PRO A 51 -2.24 -2.85 -2.17
CA PRO A 51 -2.70 -3.96 -3.01
C PRO A 51 -2.97 -5.20 -2.17
N GLY A 52 -4.01 -5.95 -2.51
CA GLY A 52 -4.39 -7.18 -1.82
C GLY A 52 -5.17 -6.99 -0.52
N ARG A 53 -5.17 -5.81 0.11
CA ARG A 53 -6.04 -5.51 1.28
C ARG A 53 -7.40 -4.92 0.90
N LYS A 54 -7.59 -4.46 -0.34
CA LYS A 54 -8.85 -3.85 -0.80
C LYS A 54 -10.09 -4.71 -0.54
N LYS A 55 -10.09 -5.97 -1.01
CA LYS A 55 -11.27 -6.86 -1.04
C LYS A 55 -11.84 -7.30 0.32
N GLU A 56 -11.10 -7.12 1.41
CA GLU A 56 -11.64 -7.37 2.76
C GLU A 56 -12.11 -6.07 3.42
N VAL A 57 -11.34 -4.99 3.26
CA VAL A 57 -11.68 -3.65 3.75
C VAL A 57 -12.99 -3.15 3.13
N GLU A 58 -13.20 -3.42 1.85
CA GLU A 58 -14.44 -3.20 1.09
C GLU A 58 -15.68 -3.86 1.74
N LYS A 59 -15.49 -4.93 2.51
CA LYS A 59 -16.54 -5.66 3.24
C LYS A 59 -16.69 -5.23 4.71
N LEU A 60 -15.86 -4.29 5.18
CA LEU A 60 -15.84 -3.79 6.56
C LEU A 60 -16.32 -2.33 6.69
N ILE A 61 -16.44 -1.62 5.57
CA ILE A 61 -16.84 -0.20 5.50
C ILE A 61 -18.27 -0.03 4.97
N SER A 62 -18.85 1.15 5.18
CA SER A 62 -20.07 1.56 4.45
C SER A 62 -19.75 1.78 2.97
N PRO A 63 -20.62 1.39 2.02
CA PRO A 63 -20.45 1.68 0.59
C PRO A 63 -20.35 3.18 0.24
N GLN A 64 -20.68 4.07 1.18
CA GLN A 64 -20.55 5.52 1.02
C GLN A 64 -19.13 6.05 1.30
N ILE A 65 -18.26 5.25 1.94
CA ILE A 65 -16.88 5.64 2.30
C ILE A 65 -15.96 5.37 1.09
N PRO A 66 -15.29 6.37 0.50
CA PRO A 66 -14.41 6.15 -0.65
C PRO A 66 -13.23 5.24 -0.32
N LEU A 67 -13.10 4.15 -1.07
CA LEU A 67 -12.03 3.16 -0.94
C LEU A 67 -11.01 3.29 -2.07
N ILE A 68 -9.82 3.76 -1.74
CA ILE A 68 -8.70 3.95 -2.68
C ILE A 68 -7.69 2.80 -2.49
N GLU A 69 -7.34 2.12 -3.57
CA GLU A 69 -6.22 1.16 -3.59
C GLU A 69 -5.00 1.90 -4.14
N PHE A 70 -4.02 2.17 -3.27
CA PHE A 70 -2.79 2.85 -3.63
C PHE A 70 -1.77 1.82 -4.14
N VAL A 71 -1.15 2.06 -5.29
CA VAL A 71 -0.21 1.10 -5.90
C VAL A 71 1.11 1.79 -6.23
N TYR A 72 2.22 1.23 -5.77
CA TYR A 72 3.56 1.58 -6.26
C TYR A 72 3.98 0.56 -7.32
N VAL A 73 3.99 0.98 -8.59
CA VAL A 73 4.52 0.20 -9.71
C VAL A 73 5.88 0.79 -10.10
N PRO A 74 6.95 -0.01 -10.24
CA PRO A 74 8.23 0.50 -10.75
C PRO A 74 8.08 0.99 -12.21
N ASP A 75 8.81 2.04 -12.56
CA ASP A 75 8.80 2.59 -13.92
C ASP A 75 9.45 1.63 -14.95
N LYS A 76 9.29 1.94 -16.24
CA LYS A 76 9.82 1.13 -17.35
C LYS A 76 11.36 0.98 -17.31
N GLY A 77 12.08 1.99 -16.85
CA GLY A 77 13.53 1.95 -16.66
C GLY A 77 13.91 1.03 -15.51
N SER A 78 13.33 1.23 -14.33
CA SER A 78 13.52 0.35 -13.16
C SER A 78 13.20 -1.12 -13.47
N MET A 79 12.09 -1.39 -14.17
CA MET A 79 11.72 -2.74 -14.62
C MET A 79 12.69 -3.34 -15.65
N SER A 80 13.38 -2.51 -16.43
CA SER A 80 14.37 -2.97 -17.41
C SER A 80 15.71 -3.27 -16.74
N MET A 81 16.14 -2.40 -15.82
CA MET A 81 17.34 -2.61 -14.99
C MET A 81 17.22 -3.89 -14.14
N LEU A 82 16.06 -4.11 -13.51
CA LEU A 82 15.79 -5.33 -12.74
C LEU A 82 15.85 -6.60 -13.60
N LYS A 83 15.35 -6.54 -14.84
CA LYS A 83 15.45 -7.67 -15.79
C LYS A 83 16.89 -7.97 -16.19
N LEU A 84 17.71 -6.95 -16.43
CA LEU A 84 19.13 -7.13 -16.76
C LEU A 84 19.88 -7.77 -15.58
N ALA A 85 19.77 -7.22 -14.37
CA ALA A 85 20.39 -7.79 -13.18
C ALA A 85 20.01 -9.27 -12.94
N ILE A 86 18.75 -9.65 -13.16
CA ILE A 86 18.29 -11.05 -13.05
C ILE A 86 18.85 -11.93 -14.18
N LEU A 87 19.08 -11.40 -15.38
CA LEU A 87 19.72 -12.14 -16.48
C LEU A 87 21.21 -12.33 -16.24
N ASP A 88 21.89 -11.33 -15.69
CA ASP A 88 23.34 -11.37 -15.48
C ASP A 88 23.70 -12.31 -14.32
N ILE A 89 22.96 -12.28 -13.21
CA ILE A 89 23.04 -13.31 -12.15
C ILE A 89 22.84 -14.73 -12.71
N LYS A 90 21.96 -14.91 -13.70
CA LYS A 90 21.74 -16.21 -14.36
C LYS A 90 22.84 -16.60 -15.36
N ARG A 91 23.64 -15.66 -15.84
CA ARG A 91 24.78 -15.88 -16.76
C ARG A 91 26.06 -16.18 -16.00
N GLU A 92 26.29 -15.48 -14.89
CA GLU A 92 27.40 -15.70 -13.96
C GLU A 92 27.26 -17.04 -13.22
N GLY A 93 26.03 -17.54 -13.12
CA GLY A 93 25.71 -18.88 -12.64
C GLY A 93 25.18 -18.90 -11.21
N GLY A 94 24.34 -19.90 -10.91
CA GLY A 94 23.91 -20.14 -9.54
C GLY A 94 25.05 -20.72 -8.71
N MET A 95 25.80 -19.87 -8.01
CA MET A 95 26.75 -20.28 -6.98
C MET A 95 26.06 -20.29 -5.60
N LEU A 96 25.33 -21.37 -5.33
CA LEU A 96 25.01 -21.92 -4.02
C LEU A 96 25.17 -23.44 -4.08
#